data_AF-A0A1V6DGW6-F1
#
_entry.id   AF-A0A1V6DGW6-F1
#
_cell.length_a   1.000
_cell.length_b   1.000
_cell.length_c   1.000
_cell.angle_alpha   90.00
_cell.angle_beta   90.00
_cell.angle_gamma   90.00
#
_symmetry.space_group_name_H-M   'P 1'
#
loop_
_entity.id
_entity.type
_entity.pdbx_description
1 polymer ?
#
loop_
_entity_poly.entity_id
_entity_poly.type
_entity_poly.pdbx_seq_one_letter_code
_entity_poly.pdbx_strand_id
1 'polypeptide(L)'
;MKKLFPAENPLDKRLKVAGRTYTVVGTFAEKGKSFGQDENGIAMVPITRYLSDFGSEGRSISIATQSASQLTYNRTMDRAITMMRIVRGLRPDQENDFELYSNDSLLSAFAKVADVVRSGAFVISAIALLAAGVGIMNIMLVSVTERTKEIGIRKSIGARRSSILLQFLVESVVISLAGGVLGIALGVAGGNGLALMLHASVVFPWGWVAVGLIVCSGIGVGFGFYPAWKAAGLDPIEALRFE
;
A
#
# COMPACT_ATOMS: atom_id res chain seq x y z
N MET A 1 30.61 5.41 -18.59
CA MET A 1 31.66 6.12 -19.37
C MET A 1 32.65 6.92 -18.52
N LYS A 2 32.23 7.68 -17.51
CA LYS A 2 33.14 8.45 -16.62
C LYS A 2 34.26 7.63 -15.95
N LYS A 3 34.05 6.33 -15.71
CA LYS A 3 35.09 5.41 -15.22
C LYS A 3 36.08 4.92 -16.28
N LEU A 4 35.66 4.87 -17.55
CA LEU A 4 36.46 4.36 -18.68
C LEU A 4 37.26 5.47 -19.36
N PHE A 5 36.71 6.70 -19.37
CA PHE A 5 37.37 7.91 -19.90
C PHE A 5 37.16 9.06 -18.90
N PRO A 6 37.98 9.15 -17.84
CA PRO A 6 37.76 10.09 -16.73
C PRO A 6 37.99 11.57 -17.05
N ALA A 7 38.78 11.90 -18.08
CA ALA A 7 39.14 13.29 -18.42
C ALA A 7 38.98 13.64 -19.90
N GLU A 8 38.43 12.72 -20.73
CA GLU A 8 38.36 12.93 -22.17
C GLU A 8 36.99 12.56 -22.72
N ASN A 9 36.57 13.25 -23.79
CA ASN A 9 35.33 12.94 -24.48
C ASN A 9 35.39 11.50 -25.04
N PRO A 10 34.42 10.62 -24.71
CA PRO A 10 34.43 9.24 -25.18
C PRO A 10 34.01 9.08 -26.65
N LEU A 11 33.45 10.12 -27.29
CA LEU A 11 33.03 10.07 -28.70
C LEU A 11 34.20 9.75 -29.64
N ASP A 12 33.92 8.97 -30.68
CA ASP A 12 34.85 8.50 -31.73
C ASP A 12 36.01 7.62 -31.26
N LYS A 13 36.03 7.25 -29.98
CA LYS A 13 37.05 6.35 -29.44
C LYS A 13 36.70 4.89 -29.66
N ARG A 14 37.75 4.08 -29.77
CA ARG A 14 37.64 2.63 -29.92
C ARG A 14 37.62 1.95 -28.57
N LEU A 15 36.62 1.12 -28.34
CA LEU A 15 36.44 0.33 -27.13
C LEU A 15 36.34 -1.16 -27.49
N LYS A 16 37.02 -2.01 -26.73
CA LYS A 16 36.98 -3.46 -26.94
C LYS A 16 35.87 -4.07 -26.09
N VAL A 17 34.85 -4.63 -26.72
CA VAL A 17 33.74 -5.35 -26.06
C VAL A 17 33.80 -6.80 -26.50
N ALA A 18 33.91 -7.74 -25.55
CA ALA A 18 33.89 -9.19 -25.80
C ALA A 18 34.83 -9.64 -26.95
N GLY A 19 36.05 -9.08 -27.00
CA GLY A 19 37.05 -9.46 -28.00
C GLY A 19 37.01 -8.65 -29.31
N ARG A 20 35.95 -7.89 -29.58
CA ARG A 20 35.78 -7.07 -30.79
C ARG A 20 35.94 -5.58 -30.50
N THR A 21 36.42 -4.82 -31.48
CA THR A 21 36.63 -3.37 -31.35
C THR A 21 35.45 -2.60 -31.97
N TYR A 22 34.84 -1.73 -31.18
CA TYR A 22 33.74 -0.86 -31.58
C TYR A 22 34.11 0.61 -31.42
N THR A 23 33.52 1.49 -32.22
CA THR A 23 33.66 2.94 -32.06
C THR A 23 32.47 3.49 -31.29
N VAL A 24 32.73 4.37 -30.32
CA VAL A 24 31.70 5.02 -29.52
C VAL A 24 31.07 6.16 -30.32
N VAL A 25 29.80 6.02 -30.68
CA VAL A 25 29.03 7.05 -31.43
C VAL A 25 28.14 7.92 -30.53
N GLY A 26 27.96 7.53 -29.26
CA GLY A 26 27.07 8.23 -28.34
C GLY A 26 27.12 7.67 -26.92
N THR A 27 26.57 8.42 -25.98
CA THR A 27 26.46 8.02 -24.57
C THR A 27 25.03 8.18 -24.09
N PHE A 28 24.56 7.25 -23.26
CA PHE A 28 23.27 7.36 -22.58
C PHE A 28 23.32 8.37 -21.43
N ALA A 29 22.18 8.97 -21.13
CA ALA A 29 22.00 9.69 -19.87
C ALA A 29 22.18 8.71 -18.70
N GLU A 30 22.82 9.16 -17.62
CA GLU A 30 23.02 8.33 -16.43
C GLU A 30 21.65 7.94 -15.86
N LYS A 31 21.37 6.63 -15.84
CA LYS A 31 20.30 6.08 -15.01
C LYS A 31 20.89 5.83 -13.63
N GLY A 32 20.26 6.36 -12.59
CA GLY A 32 20.69 6.11 -11.22
C GLY A 32 20.72 4.62 -10.89
N LYS A 33 21.29 4.25 -9.75
CA LYS A 33 21.17 2.88 -9.26
C LYS A 33 19.72 2.64 -8.85
N SER A 34 19.07 1.63 -9.44
CA SER A 34 17.75 1.18 -9.02
C SER A 34 17.89 -0.18 -8.34
N PHE A 35 17.34 -0.32 -7.13
CA PHE A 35 17.38 -1.57 -6.34
C PHE A 35 18.80 -2.20 -6.21
N GLY A 36 19.83 -1.38 -6.06
CA GLY A 36 21.22 -1.86 -5.89
C GLY A 36 21.90 -2.40 -7.15
N GLN A 37 21.19 -2.52 -8.28
CA GLN A 37 21.78 -2.84 -9.57
C GLN A 37 22.28 -1.57 -10.28
N ASP A 38 23.48 -1.64 -10.84
CA ASP A 38 24.07 -0.57 -11.64
C ASP A 38 23.61 -0.72 -13.10
N GLU A 39 22.59 0.04 -13.51
CA GLU A 39 22.09 0.02 -14.89
C GLU A 39 23.03 0.72 -15.90
N ASN A 40 24.15 1.30 -15.43
CA ASN A 40 25.05 2.10 -16.27
C ASN A 40 26.10 1.27 -17.05
N GLY A 41 26.06 -0.06 -16.93
CA GLY A 41 27.00 -1.00 -17.55
C GLY A 41 26.60 -1.51 -18.94
N ILE A 42 25.68 -0.85 -19.64
CA ILE A 42 25.10 -1.35 -20.89
C ILE A 42 25.78 -0.70 -22.11
N ALA A 43 26.14 -1.53 -23.10
CA ALA A 43 26.57 -1.09 -24.42
C ALA A 43 25.54 -1.51 -25.48
N MET A 44 25.11 -0.59 -26.33
CA MET A 44 24.19 -0.87 -27.44
C MET A 44 24.96 -0.85 -28.76
N VAL A 45 24.77 -1.90 -29.56
CA VAL A 45 25.38 -2.08 -30.89
C VAL A 45 24.25 -2.40 -31.87
N PRO A 46 24.30 -1.91 -33.13
CA PRO A 46 23.32 -2.29 -34.14
C PRO A 46 23.18 -3.82 -34.28
N ILE A 47 21.95 -4.32 -34.31
CA ILE A 47 21.67 -5.76 -34.31
C ILE A 47 22.32 -6.50 -35.48
N THR A 48 22.40 -5.86 -36.66
CA THR A 48 23.06 -6.41 -37.85
C THR A 48 24.55 -6.67 -37.60
N ARG A 49 25.23 -5.74 -36.92
CA ARG A 49 26.64 -5.88 -36.56
C ARG A 49 26.83 -6.93 -35.47
N TYR A 50 25.97 -6.91 -34.45
CA TYR A 50 26.01 -7.89 -33.35
C TYR A 50 25.86 -9.34 -33.87
N LEU A 51 24.88 -9.58 -34.75
CA LEU A 51 24.64 -10.90 -35.34
C LEU A 51 25.81 -11.33 -36.25
N SER A 52 26.43 -10.41 -36.97
CA SER A 52 27.63 -10.72 -37.79
C SER A 52 28.85 -11.07 -36.95
N ASP A 53 29.05 -10.41 -35.80
CA ASP A 53 30.25 -10.60 -34.97
C ASP A 53 30.15 -11.84 -34.07
N PHE A 54 28.94 -12.18 -33.63
CA PHE A 54 28.70 -13.24 -32.63
C PHE A 54 27.84 -14.42 -33.12
N GLY A 55 27.15 -14.30 -34.26
CA GLY A 55 26.26 -15.33 -34.80
C GLY A 55 24.84 -15.32 -34.21
N SER A 56 23.89 -15.90 -34.93
CA SER A 56 22.45 -15.92 -34.58
C SER A 56 21.98 -17.19 -33.87
N GLU A 57 22.73 -18.29 -33.93
CA GLU A 57 22.29 -19.57 -33.35
C GLU A 57 22.22 -19.52 -31.82
N GLY A 58 21.13 -20.05 -31.27
CA GLY A 58 20.92 -20.18 -29.82
C GLY A 58 20.71 -18.87 -29.06
N ARG A 59 20.45 -17.75 -29.76
CA ARG A 59 20.26 -16.44 -29.12
C ARG A 59 18.81 -15.98 -29.12
N SER A 60 18.34 -15.54 -27.96
CA SER A 60 17.04 -14.89 -27.81
C SER A 60 17.13 -13.43 -28.25
N ILE A 61 16.17 -13.00 -29.09
CA ILE A 61 16.02 -11.60 -29.50
C ILE A 61 14.79 -11.05 -28.78
N SER A 62 14.97 -9.95 -28.06
CA SER A 62 13.86 -9.18 -27.51
C SER A 62 13.44 -8.10 -28.52
N ILE A 63 12.15 -8.04 -28.82
CA ILE A 63 11.58 -7.06 -29.75
C ILE A 63 10.75 -6.08 -28.92
N ALA A 64 11.23 -4.84 -28.83
CA ALA A 64 10.48 -3.77 -28.20
C ALA A 64 9.45 -3.21 -29.18
N THR A 65 8.19 -3.15 -28.76
CA THR A 65 7.11 -2.51 -29.52
C THR A 65 6.49 -1.41 -28.65
N GLN A 66 6.12 -0.29 -29.28
CA GLN A 66 5.53 0.84 -28.58
C GLN A 66 4.16 1.16 -29.19
N SER A 67 3.16 1.32 -28.34
CA SER A 67 1.84 1.78 -28.78
C SER A 67 1.86 3.30 -28.98
N ALA A 68 1.11 3.77 -29.98
CA ALA A 68 0.96 5.20 -30.27
C ALA A 68 0.21 5.97 -29.17
N SER A 69 -0.63 5.28 -28.39
CA SER A 69 -1.39 5.88 -27.29
C SER A 69 -1.72 4.83 -26.22
N GLN A 70 -2.06 5.30 -25.01
CA GLN A 70 -2.53 4.42 -23.93
C GLN A 70 -3.84 3.70 -24.28
N LEU A 71 -4.75 4.34 -25.01
CA LEU A 71 -6.03 3.74 -25.45
C LEU A 71 -5.82 2.56 -26.41
N THR A 72 -4.77 2.62 -27.24
CA THR A 72 -4.43 1.57 -28.20
C THR A 72 -3.50 0.50 -27.62
N TYR A 73 -3.06 0.64 -26.37
CA TYR A 73 -2.05 -0.21 -25.75
C TYR A 73 -2.43 -1.69 -25.78
N ASN A 74 -3.58 -2.05 -25.20
CA ASN A 74 -4.05 -3.44 -25.15
C ASN A 74 -4.21 -4.05 -26.55
N ARG A 75 -4.81 -3.30 -27.48
CA ARG A 75 -4.93 -3.75 -28.89
C ARG A 75 -3.58 -3.96 -29.56
N THR A 76 -2.58 -3.12 -29.24
CA THR A 76 -1.22 -3.24 -29.79
C THR A 76 -0.53 -4.47 -29.21
N MET A 77 -0.70 -4.72 -27.91
CA MET A 77 -0.20 -5.91 -27.22
C MET A 77 -0.78 -7.18 -27.85
N ASP A 78 -2.10 -7.26 -28.00
CA ASP A 78 -2.77 -8.44 -28.58
C ASP A 78 -2.29 -8.72 -30.01
N ARG A 79 -2.08 -7.66 -30.81
CA ARG A 79 -1.51 -7.78 -32.15
C ARG A 79 -0.06 -8.25 -32.13
N ALA A 80 0.77 -7.72 -31.23
CA ALA A 80 2.15 -8.15 -31.09
C ALA A 80 2.24 -9.63 -30.70
N ILE A 81 1.42 -10.08 -29.75
CA ILE A 81 1.31 -11.49 -29.34
C ILE A 81 0.89 -12.35 -30.54
N THR A 82 -0.16 -11.94 -31.26
CA THR A 82 -0.67 -12.68 -32.42
C THR A 82 0.40 -12.81 -33.50
N MET A 83 1.10 -11.72 -33.83
CA MET A 83 2.17 -11.74 -34.82
C MET A 83 3.34 -12.62 -34.38
N MET A 84 3.73 -12.56 -33.10
CA MET A 84 4.77 -13.43 -32.56
C MET A 84 4.40 -14.90 -32.62
N ARG A 85 3.14 -15.25 -32.29
CA ARG A 85 2.64 -16.63 -32.43
C ARG A 85 2.69 -17.12 -33.86
N ILE A 86 2.35 -16.27 -34.84
CA ILE A 86 2.45 -16.59 -36.28
C ILE A 86 3.91 -16.83 -36.68
N VAL A 87 4.82 -15.93 -36.32
CA VAL A 87 6.26 -16.04 -36.63
C VAL A 87 6.87 -17.30 -36.01
N ARG A 88 6.40 -17.69 -34.83
CA ARG A 88 6.83 -18.90 -34.10
C ARG A 88 6.11 -20.17 -34.56
N GLY A 89 5.09 -20.08 -35.40
CA GLY A 89 4.30 -21.22 -35.86
C GLY A 89 3.45 -21.87 -34.76
N LEU A 90 3.08 -21.13 -33.71
CA LEU A 90 2.29 -21.64 -32.59
C LEU A 90 0.82 -21.81 -32.99
N ARG A 91 0.25 -22.96 -32.67
CA ARG A 91 -1.17 -23.24 -32.87
C ARG A 91 -2.04 -22.48 -31.85
N PRO A 92 -3.36 -22.27 -32.10
CA PRO A 92 -4.23 -21.56 -31.15
C PRO A 92 -4.34 -22.22 -29.77
N ASP A 93 -4.17 -23.54 -29.69
CA ASP A 93 -4.25 -24.35 -28.46
C ASP A 93 -2.95 -24.37 -27.65
N GLN A 94 -1.84 -23.90 -28.23
CA GLN A 94 -0.53 -23.93 -27.57
C GLN A 94 -0.30 -22.68 -26.71
N GLU A 95 0.35 -22.86 -25.57
CA GLU A 95 0.83 -21.74 -24.75
C GLU A 95 1.97 -20.99 -25.47
N ASN A 96 2.23 -19.75 -25.06
CA ASN A 96 3.31 -18.95 -25.64
C ASN A 96 4.67 -19.49 -25.18
N ASP A 97 5.60 -19.68 -26.13
CA ASP A 97 7.00 -20.05 -25.87
C ASP A 97 7.91 -18.81 -25.67
N PHE A 98 7.31 -17.63 -25.55
CA PHE A 98 8.00 -16.34 -25.39
C PHE A 98 7.47 -15.56 -24.20
N GLU A 99 8.36 -14.81 -23.56
CA GLU A 99 8.01 -13.94 -22.45
C GLU A 99 7.54 -12.57 -22.93
N LEU A 100 6.52 -12.04 -22.24
CA LEU A 100 6.01 -10.69 -22.44
C LEU A 100 6.53 -9.80 -21.34
N TYR A 101 7.43 -8.90 -21.70
CA TYR A 101 7.91 -7.86 -20.79
C TYR A 101 7.21 -6.54 -21.12
N SER A 102 6.47 -6.01 -20.15
CA SER A 102 5.78 -4.73 -20.29
C SER A 102 5.89 -3.92 -19.01
N ASN A 103 5.64 -2.61 -19.11
CA ASN A 103 5.58 -1.74 -17.93
C ASN A 103 4.46 -2.16 -16.96
N ASP A 104 3.39 -2.78 -17.46
CA ASP A 104 2.30 -3.33 -16.64
C ASP A 104 2.76 -4.54 -15.82
N SER A 105 3.72 -5.33 -16.31
CA SER A 105 4.30 -6.44 -15.55
C SER A 105 5.03 -5.95 -14.29
N LEU A 106 5.74 -4.81 -14.37
CA LEU A 106 6.34 -4.18 -13.21
C LEU A 106 5.27 -3.61 -12.26
N LEU A 107 4.31 -2.85 -12.79
CA LEU A 107 3.21 -2.28 -12.00
C LEU A 107 2.41 -3.36 -11.27
N SER A 108 2.11 -4.47 -11.92
CA SER A 108 1.37 -5.59 -11.34
C SER A 108 2.17 -6.35 -10.28
N ALA A 109 3.49 -6.47 -10.44
CA ALA A 109 4.36 -7.00 -9.38
C ALA A 109 4.35 -6.10 -8.14
N PHE A 110 4.47 -4.78 -8.31
CA PHE A 110 4.34 -3.82 -7.21
C PHE A 110 2.96 -3.86 -6.57
N ALA A 111 1.89 -3.93 -7.38
CA ALA A 111 0.52 -4.04 -6.89
C ALA A 111 0.32 -5.30 -6.03
N LYS A 112 0.83 -6.46 -6.48
CA LYS A 112 0.77 -7.71 -5.69
C LYS A 112 1.47 -7.58 -4.34
N VAL A 113 2.67 -6.98 -4.30
CA VAL A 113 3.38 -6.76 -3.03
C VAL A 113 2.60 -5.79 -2.14
N ALA A 114 2.09 -4.70 -2.72
CA ALA A 114 1.28 -3.73 -1.99
C ALA A 114 -0.01 -4.38 -1.43
N ASP A 115 -0.65 -5.28 -2.16
CA ASP A 115 -1.84 -6.01 -1.71
C ASP A 115 -1.55 -6.96 -0.55
N VAL A 116 -0.40 -7.65 -0.57
CA VAL A 116 0.05 -8.49 0.56
C VAL A 116 0.31 -7.63 1.79
N VAL A 117 1.01 -6.51 1.65
CA VAL A 117 1.26 -5.59 2.76
C VAL A 117 -0.06 -5.00 3.29
N ARG A 118 -0.96 -4.61 2.39
CA ARG A 118 -2.28 -4.07 2.72
C ARG A 118 -3.14 -5.07 3.49
N SER A 119 -3.22 -6.30 3.02
CA SER A 119 -3.98 -7.36 3.69
C SER A 119 -3.38 -7.74 5.04
N GLY A 120 -2.05 -7.84 5.15
CA GLY A 120 -1.37 -8.04 6.43
C GLY A 120 -1.64 -6.91 7.43
N ALA A 121 -1.51 -5.65 6.99
CA ALA A 121 -1.79 -4.47 7.80
C ALA A 121 -3.26 -4.42 8.26
N PHE A 122 -4.20 -4.82 7.39
CA PHE A 122 -5.62 -4.92 7.72
C PHE A 122 -5.87 -5.90 8.86
N VAL A 123 -5.30 -7.11 8.79
CA VAL A 123 -5.46 -8.13 9.84
C VAL A 123 -4.87 -7.65 11.18
N ILE A 124 -3.65 -7.12 11.17
CA ILE A 124 -2.99 -6.61 12.39
C ILE A 124 -3.82 -5.47 13.00
N SER A 125 -4.31 -4.56 12.15
CA SER A 125 -5.13 -3.43 12.57
C SER A 125 -6.49 -3.89 13.13
N ALA A 126 -7.11 -4.91 12.55
CA ALA A 126 -8.35 -5.48 13.07
C ALA A 126 -8.17 -6.09 14.46
N ILE A 127 -7.07 -6.82 14.68
CA ILE A 127 -6.74 -7.40 16.00
C ILE A 127 -6.47 -6.28 17.01
N ALA A 128 -5.68 -5.26 16.65
CA ALA A 128 -5.38 -4.12 17.51
C ALA A 128 -6.66 -3.34 17.88
N LEU A 129 -7.58 -3.18 16.93
CA LEU A 129 -8.86 -2.52 17.13
C LEU A 129 -9.77 -3.29 18.08
N LEU A 130 -9.81 -4.62 17.99
CA LEU A 130 -10.53 -5.47 18.94
C LEU A 130 -9.94 -5.38 20.34
N ALA A 131 -8.61 -5.43 20.47
CA ALA A 131 -7.92 -5.27 21.75
C ALA A 131 -8.23 -3.90 22.39
N ALA A 132 -8.23 -2.83 21.59
CA ALA A 132 -8.64 -1.50 22.03
C ALA A 132 -10.10 -1.47 22.49
N GLY A 133 -11.01 -2.13 21.75
CA GLY A 133 -12.41 -2.27 22.12
C GLY A 133 -12.61 -2.95 23.48
N VAL A 134 -11.89 -4.05 23.73
CA VAL A 134 -11.90 -4.73 25.04
C VAL A 134 -11.38 -3.80 26.14
N GLY A 135 -10.34 -3.01 25.86
CA GLY A 135 -9.84 -1.98 26.77
C GLY A 135 -10.91 -0.94 27.15
N ILE A 136 -11.63 -0.41 26.15
CA ILE A 136 -12.73 0.54 26.37
C ILE A 136 -13.82 -0.10 27.24
N MET A 137 -14.22 -1.34 26.93
CA MET A 137 -15.22 -2.06 27.71
C MET A 137 -14.81 -2.20 29.18
N ASN A 138 -13.55 -2.56 29.45
CA ASN A 138 -13.03 -2.71 30.82
C ASN A 138 -13.02 -1.39 31.58
N ILE A 139 -12.52 -0.32 30.96
CA ILE A 139 -12.51 1.02 31.57
C ILE A 139 -13.95 1.46 31.88
N MET A 140 -14.89 1.23 30.96
CA MET A 140 -16.29 1.56 31.16
C MET A 140 -16.93 0.74 32.28
N LEU A 141 -16.64 -0.57 32.38
CA LEU A 141 -17.14 -1.39 33.49
C LEU A 141 -16.67 -0.87 34.85
N VAL A 142 -15.39 -0.52 34.96
CA VAL A 142 -14.81 0.05 36.19
C VAL A 142 -15.44 1.42 36.50
N SER A 143 -15.57 2.29 35.50
CA SER A 143 -16.18 3.61 35.67
C SER A 143 -17.65 3.53 36.12
N VAL A 144 -18.41 2.55 35.59
CA VAL A 144 -19.79 2.31 36.04
C VAL A 144 -19.81 1.88 37.51
N THR A 145 -18.90 1.01 37.93
CA THR A 145 -18.83 0.57 39.33
C THR A 145 -18.46 1.71 40.28
N GLU A 146 -17.51 2.57 39.91
CA GLU A 146 -17.11 3.74 40.71
C GLU A 146 -18.24 4.77 40.81
N ARG A 147 -18.98 5.00 39.71
CA ARG A 147 -20.08 5.97 39.63
C ARG A 147 -21.45 5.39 40.03
N THR A 148 -21.51 4.19 40.60
CA THR A 148 -22.78 3.49 40.94
C THR A 148 -23.71 4.36 41.78
N LYS A 149 -23.19 5.02 42.81
CA LYS A 149 -23.97 5.88 43.72
C LYS A 149 -24.56 7.10 43.01
N GLU A 150 -23.78 7.74 42.13
CA GLU A 150 -24.25 8.88 41.33
C GLU A 150 -25.38 8.47 40.37
N ILE A 151 -25.24 7.30 39.73
CA ILE A 151 -26.26 6.72 38.84
C ILE A 151 -27.55 6.44 39.63
N GLY A 152 -27.42 5.90 40.84
CA GLY A 152 -28.54 5.64 41.76
C GLY A 152 -29.30 6.92 42.13
N ILE A 153 -28.58 7.99 42.47
CA ILE A 153 -29.17 9.31 42.77
C ILE A 153 -29.90 9.89 41.55
N ARG A 154 -29.31 9.80 40.35
CA ARG A 154 -29.99 10.27 39.13
C ARG A 154 -31.27 9.50 38.85
N LYS A 155 -31.27 8.17 39.05
CA LYS A 155 -32.45 7.33 38.88
C LYS A 155 -33.54 7.60 39.91
N SER A 156 -33.19 7.83 41.17
CA SER A 156 -34.18 8.12 42.22
C SER A 156 -34.88 9.46 42.02
N ILE A 157 -34.23 10.42 41.36
CA ILE A 157 -34.80 11.72 40.96
C ILE A 157 -35.56 11.63 39.62
N GLY A 158 -35.63 10.44 38.99
CA GLY A 158 -36.48 10.16 37.83
C GLY A 158 -35.76 10.10 36.47
N ALA A 159 -34.43 9.97 36.43
CA ALA A 159 -33.72 9.78 35.16
C ALA A 159 -34.15 8.49 34.45
N ARG A 160 -34.52 8.61 33.17
CA ARG A 160 -34.88 7.46 32.33
C ARG A 160 -33.66 6.58 32.08
N ARG A 161 -33.84 5.26 31.99
CA ARG A 161 -32.79 4.29 31.63
C ARG A 161 -32.07 4.67 30.32
N SER A 162 -32.81 5.21 29.36
CA SER A 162 -32.26 5.69 28.08
C SER A 162 -31.31 6.88 28.22
N SER A 163 -31.54 7.78 29.18
CA SER A 163 -30.65 8.92 29.43
C SER A 163 -29.28 8.47 29.94
N ILE A 164 -29.28 7.47 30.84
CA ILE A 164 -28.05 6.92 31.41
C ILE A 164 -27.30 6.11 30.36
N LEU A 165 -28.03 5.29 29.58
CA LEU A 165 -27.47 4.55 28.45
C LEU A 165 -26.78 5.49 27.46
N LEU A 166 -27.46 6.55 27.03
CA LEU A 166 -26.94 7.48 26.03
C LEU A 166 -25.71 8.23 26.55
N GLN A 167 -25.68 8.61 27.83
CA GLN A 167 -24.53 9.25 28.44
C GLN A 167 -23.27 8.39 28.35
N PHE A 168 -23.35 7.13 28.79
CA PHE A 168 -22.22 6.21 28.74
C PHE A 168 -21.84 5.83 27.31
N LEU A 169 -22.82 5.71 26.40
CA LEU A 169 -22.53 5.43 24.99
C LEU A 169 -21.77 6.60 24.35
N VAL A 170 -22.17 7.84 24.62
CA VAL A 170 -21.49 9.04 24.14
C VAL A 170 -20.08 9.13 24.74
N GLU A 171 -19.89 8.83 26.02
CA GLU A 171 -18.57 8.79 26.66
C GLU A 171 -17.63 7.80 25.94
N SER A 172 -18.13 6.60 25.66
CA SER A 172 -17.38 5.57 24.91
C SER A 172 -17.02 6.02 23.49
N VAL A 173 -17.97 6.61 22.76
CA VAL A 173 -17.75 7.10 21.39
C VAL A 173 -16.79 8.29 21.37
N VAL A 174 -16.86 9.19 22.35
CA VAL A 174 -15.92 10.32 22.45
C VAL A 174 -14.51 9.82 22.70
N ILE A 175 -14.33 8.84 23.58
CA ILE A 175 -13.02 8.21 23.84
C ILE A 175 -12.49 7.53 22.57
N SER A 176 -13.33 6.76 21.87
CA SER A 176 -12.93 6.07 20.65
C SER A 176 -12.59 7.03 19.50
N LEU A 177 -13.35 8.11 19.35
CA LEU A 177 -13.09 9.15 18.36
C LEU A 177 -11.82 9.96 18.68
N ALA A 178 -11.58 10.29 19.96
CA ALA A 178 -10.35 10.98 20.36
C ALA A 178 -9.11 10.12 20.02
N GLY A 179 -9.16 8.82 20.33
CA GLY A 179 -8.13 7.87 19.92
C GLY A 179 -8.01 7.75 18.40
N GLY A 180 -9.14 7.71 17.68
CA GLY A 180 -9.18 7.67 16.21
C GLY A 180 -8.52 8.89 15.57
N VAL A 181 -8.84 10.11 16.02
CA VAL A 181 -8.24 11.36 15.53
C VAL A 181 -6.74 11.39 15.80
N LEU A 182 -6.30 10.99 16.99
CA LEU A 182 -4.87 10.88 17.30
C LEU A 182 -4.17 9.84 16.43
N GLY A 183 -4.80 8.68 16.22
CA GLY A 183 -4.28 7.64 15.33
C GLY A 183 -4.16 8.11 13.88
N ILE A 184 -5.15 8.85 13.37
CA ILE A 184 -5.11 9.48 12.04
C ILE A 184 -3.98 10.49 11.96
N ALA A 185 -3.83 11.37 12.96
CA ALA A 185 -2.76 12.36 12.98
C ALA A 185 -1.37 11.70 12.95
N LEU A 186 -1.15 10.69 13.79
CA LEU A 186 0.11 9.94 13.83
C LEU A 186 0.35 9.15 12.53
N GLY A 187 -0.69 8.52 11.97
CA GLY A 187 -0.60 7.76 10.72
C GLY A 187 -0.27 8.65 9.52
N VAL A 188 -0.92 9.81 9.42
CA VAL A 188 -0.65 10.81 8.37
C VAL A 188 0.76 11.39 8.54
N ALA A 189 1.16 11.75 9.76
CA ALA A 189 2.49 12.27 10.03
C ALA A 189 3.59 11.26 9.70
N GLY A 190 3.45 10.01 10.16
CA GLY A 190 4.42 8.94 9.88
C GLY A 190 4.46 8.57 8.40
N GLY A 191 3.29 8.43 7.75
CA GLY A 191 3.19 8.12 6.33
C GLY A 191 3.80 9.19 5.44
N ASN A 192 3.48 10.47 5.70
CA ASN A 192 4.05 11.59 4.94
C ASN A 192 5.53 11.80 5.26
N GLY A 193 5.97 11.54 6.50
CA GLY A 193 7.39 11.55 6.86
C GLY A 193 8.20 10.57 6.02
N LEU A 194 7.69 9.34 5.86
CA LEU A 194 8.32 8.34 5.00
C LEU A 194 8.25 8.72 3.51
N ALA A 195 7.13 9.29 3.06
CA ALA A 195 6.97 9.75 1.68
C ALA A 195 8.03 10.80 1.30
N LEU A 196 8.31 11.75 2.20
CA LEU A 196 9.33 12.77 2.01
C LEU A 196 10.74 12.16 1.90
N MET A 197 11.06 11.16 2.73
CA MET A 197 12.36 10.46 2.65
C MET A 197 12.55 9.70 1.32
N LEU A 198 11.44 9.22 0.74
CA LEU A 198 11.43 8.46 -0.51
C LEU A 198 11.24 9.35 -1.75
N HIS A 199 11.18 10.68 -1.60
CA HIS A 199 10.84 11.63 -2.68
C HIS A 199 9.50 11.30 -3.37
N ALA A 200 8.56 10.71 -2.63
CA ALA A 200 7.22 10.42 -3.09
C ALA A 200 6.27 11.60 -2.82
N SER A 201 5.15 11.63 -3.55
CA SER A 201 4.12 12.65 -3.33
C SER A 201 3.42 12.46 -1.99
N VAL A 202 3.32 13.55 -1.23
CA VAL A 202 2.53 13.64 0.00
C VAL A 202 1.06 13.65 -0.38
N VAL A 203 0.26 12.74 0.20
CA VAL A 203 -1.17 12.62 -0.10
C VAL A 203 -1.95 12.46 1.20
N PHE A 204 -3.04 13.22 1.35
CA PHE A 204 -3.97 13.06 2.47
C PHE A 204 -5.18 12.21 2.05
N PRO A 205 -5.37 10.99 2.59
CA PRO A 205 -6.40 10.07 2.12
C PRO A 205 -7.75 10.33 2.81
N TRP A 206 -8.45 11.40 2.43
CA TRP A 206 -9.75 11.80 3.02
C TRP A 206 -10.77 10.65 3.12
N GLY A 207 -10.86 9.80 2.10
CA GLY A 207 -11.77 8.65 2.11
C GLY A 207 -11.45 7.64 3.22
N TRP A 208 -10.16 7.31 3.41
CA TRP A 208 -9.74 6.37 4.46
C TRP A 208 -9.87 6.96 5.86
N VAL A 209 -9.69 8.27 5.99
CA VAL A 209 -9.94 8.98 7.25
C VAL A 209 -11.42 8.87 7.65
N ALA A 210 -12.35 9.12 6.72
CA ALA A 210 -13.78 8.99 6.98
C ALA A 210 -14.16 7.55 7.38
N VAL A 211 -13.65 6.54 6.64
CA VAL A 211 -13.86 5.13 6.97
C VAL A 211 -13.31 4.80 8.37
N GLY A 212 -12.11 5.28 8.70
CA GLY A 212 -11.51 5.08 10.01
C GLY A 212 -12.36 5.64 11.15
N LEU A 213 -12.87 6.86 11.00
CA LEU A 213 -13.75 7.49 12.01
C LEU A 213 -15.08 6.74 12.18
N ILE A 214 -15.68 6.25 11.09
CA ILE A 214 -16.89 5.42 11.15
C ILE A 214 -16.62 4.12 11.91
N VAL A 215 -15.50 3.45 11.59
CA VAL A 215 -15.11 2.20 12.26
C VAL A 215 -14.81 2.43 13.75
N CYS A 216 -14.08 3.49 14.11
CA CYS A 216 -13.83 3.87 15.51
C CYS A 216 -15.13 4.15 16.27
N SER A 217 -16.10 4.82 15.63
CA SER A 217 -17.41 5.07 16.23
C SER A 217 -18.16 3.76 16.45
N GLY A 218 -18.16 2.85 15.47
CA GLY A 218 -18.79 1.55 15.57
C GLY A 218 -18.23 0.68 16.70
N ILE A 219 -16.91 0.66 16.87
CA ILE A 219 -16.23 -0.04 17.97
C ILE A 219 -16.60 0.59 19.33
N GLY A 220 -16.61 1.92 19.42
CA GLY A 220 -17.00 2.64 20.64
C GLY A 220 -18.44 2.33 21.05
N VAL A 221 -19.37 2.29 20.09
CA VAL A 221 -20.76 1.87 20.34
C VAL A 221 -20.80 0.39 20.74
N GLY A 222 -20.19 -0.51 19.97
CA GLY A 222 -20.27 -1.95 20.19
C GLY A 222 -19.74 -2.38 21.57
N PHE A 223 -18.51 -1.98 21.90
CA PHE A 223 -17.89 -2.33 23.18
C PHE A 223 -18.38 -1.49 24.37
N GLY A 224 -18.89 -0.28 24.11
CA GLY A 224 -19.49 0.58 25.14
C GLY A 224 -20.94 0.19 25.47
N PHE A 225 -21.63 -0.53 24.59
CA PHE A 225 -23.06 -0.85 24.74
C PHE A 225 -23.33 -1.73 25.98
N TYR A 226 -22.57 -2.82 26.15
CA TYR A 226 -22.75 -3.73 27.27
C TYR A 226 -22.62 -3.04 28.65
N PRO A 227 -21.53 -2.32 28.97
CA PRO A 227 -21.41 -1.63 30.25
C PRO A 227 -22.46 -0.51 30.40
N ALA A 228 -22.77 0.23 29.33
CA ALA A 228 -23.81 1.26 29.38
C ALA A 228 -25.20 0.66 29.69
N TRP A 229 -25.52 -0.50 29.13
CA TRP A 229 -26.76 -1.21 29.41
C TRP A 229 -26.81 -1.71 30.86
N LYS A 230 -25.68 -2.24 31.37
CA LYS A 230 -25.55 -2.63 32.78
C LYS A 230 -25.78 -1.45 33.72
N ALA A 231 -25.18 -0.29 33.44
CA ALA A 231 -25.39 0.94 34.22
C ALA A 231 -26.86 1.41 34.20
N ALA A 232 -27.46 1.40 33.01
CA ALA A 232 -28.87 1.75 32.81
C ALA A 232 -29.83 0.75 33.49
N GLY A 233 -29.37 -0.46 33.86
CA GLY A 233 -30.13 -1.48 34.57
C GLY A 233 -30.10 -1.41 36.10
N LEU A 234 -29.13 -0.72 36.72
CA LEU A 234 -28.95 -0.67 38.19
C LEU A 234 -30.20 -0.23 38.98
N ASP A 235 -30.55 -0.94 40.05
CA ASP A 235 -31.67 -0.53 40.92
C ASP A 235 -31.27 0.61 41.86
N PRO A 236 -32.06 1.70 41.95
CA PRO A 236 -31.67 2.88 42.71
C PRO A 236 -31.53 2.62 44.22
N ILE A 237 -32.27 1.64 44.76
CA ILE A 237 -32.18 1.25 46.17
C ILE A 237 -30.87 0.51 46.45
N GLU A 238 -30.47 -0.43 45.58
CA GLU A 238 -29.19 -1.14 45.71
C GLU A 238 -28.01 -0.20 45.51
N ALA A 239 -28.09 0.71 44.53
CA ALA A 239 -27.03 1.67 44.23
C ALA A 239 -26.74 2.66 45.38
N LEU A 240 -27.72 2.95 46.25
CA LEU A 240 -27.56 3.79 47.43
C LEU A 240 -27.08 3.02 48.67
N ARG A 241 -27.17 1.70 48.64
CA ARG A 241 -26.78 0.80 49.74
C ARG A 241 -25.30 0.37 49.66
N PHE A 242 -24.65 0.60 48.52
CA PHE A 242 -23.20 0.45 48.37
C PHE A 242 -22.48 1.55 49.18
N GLU A 243 -21.63 1.11 50.11
CA GLU A 243 -20.65 1.94 50.83
C GLU A 243 -19.52 2.41 49.90
#